data_AF-A0A081ICS5-F1
#
_entry.id   AF-A0A081ICS5-F1
#
_cell.length_a   1.000
_cell.length_b   1.000
_cell.length_c   1.000
_cell.angle_alpha   90.00
_cell.angle_beta   90.00
_cell.angle_gamma   90.00
#
_symmetry.space_group_name_H-M   'P 1'
#
loop_
_entity.id
_entity.type
_entity.pdbx_description
1 polymer ?
#
loop_
_entity_poly.entity_id
_entity_poly.type
_entity_poly.pdbx_seq_one_letter_code
_entity_poly.pdbx_strand_id
1 'polypeptide(L)'
;MLRYYNGVKRFYFSLPCPRELKNIVKLPLLEKNDSNKIIDIWRDKYKNNKYVIADYINTSKYELVKNNSKNNAHFIIPCKNQNGYINFYSQFVDDKLVFITPLETYNKLRSKSVPYVTLNFFDELKNKEIILTKLTIVNNTITKDQANKFYKYILSFYSDSNYFQYIKKFNHDSRNFNYDDFFNKFKHIF
;
A
#
# COMPACT_ATOMS: atom_id res chain seq x y z
N MET A 1 -3.04 8.56 -49.67
CA MET A 1 -3.56 9.12 -48.41
C MET A 1 -3.51 8.02 -47.34
N LEU A 2 -2.36 7.87 -46.67
CA LEU A 2 -2.14 6.85 -45.65
C LEU A 2 -2.62 7.39 -44.29
N ARG A 3 -3.73 6.84 -43.78
CA ARG A 3 -4.23 7.14 -42.44
C ARG A 3 -3.33 6.42 -41.43
N TYR A 4 -2.50 7.19 -40.74
CA TYR A 4 -1.76 6.73 -39.56
C TYR A 4 -2.74 6.32 -38.46
N TYR A 5 -2.77 5.03 -38.15
CA TYR A 5 -3.33 4.50 -36.91
C TYR A 5 -2.43 4.97 -35.76
N ASN A 6 -2.79 6.08 -35.12
CA ASN A 6 -2.21 6.49 -33.84
C ASN A 6 -2.77 5.59 -32.73
N GLY A 7 -2.16 4.42 -32.58
CA GLY A 7 -2.31 3.59 -31.39
C GLY A 7 -1.78 4.38 -30.18
N VAL A 8 -2.69 4.80 -29.31
CA VAL A 8 -2.38 5.43 -28.03
C VAL A 8 -1.51 4.47 -27.22
N LYS A 9 -0.20 4.69 -27.18
CA LYS A 9 0.70 4.00 -26.26
C LYS A 9 0.25 4.33 -24.84
N ARG A 10 -0.45 3.39 -24.20
CA ARG A 10 -0.69 3.41 -22.75
C ARG A 10 0.68 3.44 -22.08
N PHE A 11 1.03 4.57 -21.45
CA PHE A 11 2.20 4.67 -20.58
C PHE A 11 1.99 3.73 -19.40
N TYR A 12 2.48 2.50 -19.50
CA TYR A 12 2.55 1.59 -18.38
C TYR A 12 3.79 1.97 -17.57
N PHE A 13 3.58 2.56 -16.39
CA PHE A 13 4.58 2.45 -15.34
C PHE A 13 4.90 0.96 -15.17
N SER A 14 6.16 0.56 -15.35
CA SER A 14 6.58 -0.73 -14.84
C SER A 14 6.39 -0.67 -13.33
N LEU A 15 5.56 -1.56 -12.79
CA LEU A 15 5.35 -1.61 -11.35
C LEU A 15 6.71 -1.87 -10.68
N PRO A 16 7.02 -1.17 -9.58
CA PRO A 16 8.30 -1.30 -8.90
C PRO A 16 8.49 -2.70 -8.24
N CYS A 17 7.45 -3.52 -8.22
CA CYS A 17 7.49 -4.88 -7.68
C CYS A 17 6.72 -5.85 -8.60
N PRO A 18 7.25 -7.06 -8.85
CA PRO A 18 6.46 -8.14 -9.44
C PRO A 18 5.19 -8.41 -8.64
N ARG A 19 4.12 -8.78 -9.35
CA ARG A 19 2.79 -9.03 -8.78
C ARG A 19 2.62 -10.38 -8.09
N GLU A 20 3.49 -11.34 -8.40
CA GLU A 20 3.44 -12.71 -7.89
C GLU A 20 4.74 -13.05 -7.16
N LEU A 21 4.62 -13.77 -6.05
CA LEU A 21 5.73 -14.16 -5.18
C LEU A 21 6.75 -15.05 -5.90
N LYS A 22 6.27 -15.95 -6.78
CA LYS A 22 7.14 -16.84 -7.59
C LYS A 22 8.14 -16.09 -8.47
N ASN A 23 7.86 -14.83 -8.80
CA ASN A 23 8.75 -13.96 -9.58
C ASN A 23 9.80 -13.25 -8.70
N ILE A 24 9.76 -13.47 -7.38
CA ILE A 24 10.66 -12.84 -6.39
C ILE A 24 11.48 -13.90 -5.65
N VAL A 25 10.91 -15.08 -5.41
CA VAL A 25 11.53 -16.18 -4.66
C VAL A 25 11.30 -17.51 -5.39
N LYS A 26 12.13 -18.51 -5.09
CA LYS A 26 11.89 -19.89 -5.54
C LYS A 26 10.77 -20.50 -4.69
N LEU A 27 9.52 -20.27 -5.08
CA LEU A 27 8.33 -20.63 -4.29
C LEU A 27 8.32 -22.12 -3.84
N PRO A 28 8.61 -23.12 -4.71
CA PRO A 28 8.64 -24.52 -4.28
C PRO A 28 9.70 -24.86 -3.22
N LEU A 29 10.78 -24.08 -3.12
CA LEU A 29 11.78 -24.24 -2.05
C LEU A 29 11.34 -23.53 -0.78
N LEU A 30 10.70 -22.37 -0.91
CA LEU A 30 10.21 -21.59 0.22
C LEU A 30 9.11 -22.36 0.96
N GLU A 31 8.18 -22.97 0.23
CA GLU A 31 7.04 -23.74 0.77
C GLU A 31 7.43 -24.97 1.60
N LYS A 32 8.67 -25.47 1.44
CA LYS A 32 9.19 -26.57 2.27
C LYS A 32 9.45 -26.16 3.73
N ASN A 33 9.51 -24.87 4.01
CA ASN A 33 9.76 -24.34 5.34
C ASN A 33 8.44 -24.08 6.09
N ASP A 34 8.49 -24.01 7.41
CA ASP A 34 7.39 -23.54 8.24
C ASP A 34 7.22 -22.01 8.12
N SER A 35 6.08 -21.49 8.60
CA SER A 35 5.72 -20.08 8.48
C SER A 35 6.75 -19.14 9.10
N ASN A 36 7.31 -19.47 10.27
CA ASN A 36 8.28 -18.60 10.94
C ASN A 36 9.56 -18.51 10.12
N LYS A 37 10.06 -19.66 9.64
CA LYS A 37 11.25 -19.70 8.81
C LYS A 37 11.07 -18.96 7.48
N ILE A 38 9.89 -19.04 6.87
CA ILE A 38 9.55 -18.26 5.67
C ILE A 38 9.60 -16.76 5.95
N ILE A 39 9.01 -16.32 7.06
CA ILE A 39 9.01 -14.91 7.48
C ILE A 39 10.43 -14.40 7.68
N ASP A 40 11.29 -15.18 8.33
CA ASP A 40 12.68 -14.83 8.55
C ASP A 40 13.44 -14.69 7.22
N ILE A 41 13.32 -15.67 6.31
CA ILE A 41 13.92 -15.61 4.98
C ILE A 41 13.44 -14.37 4.22
N TRP A 42 12.15 -14.05 4.31
CA TRP A 42 11.57 -12.89 3.66
C TRP A 42 12.12 -11.57 4.18
N ARG A 43 12.20 -11.42 5.51
CA ARG A 43 12.77 -10.23 6.17
C ARG A 43 14.27 -10.11 5.88
N ASP A 44 15.01 -11.21 5.99
CA ASP A 44 16.47 -11.26 5.75
C ASP A 44 16.83 -10.83 4.32
N LYS A 45 16.03 -11.21 3.33
CA LYS A 45 16.23 -10.81 1.92
C LYS A 45 16.29 -9.29 1.75
N TYR A 46 15.60 -8.52 2.59
CA TYR A 46 15.47 -7.07 2.45
C TYR A 46 16.02 -6.27 3.64
N LYS A 47 16.65 -6.90 4.64
CA LYS A 47 17.08 -6.25 5.88
C LYS A 47 17.94 -4.99 5.68
N ASN A 48 18.87 -5.06 4.73
CA ASN A 48 19.81 -3.97 4.42
C ASN A 48 19.26 -3.00 3.37
N ASN A 49 18.05 -3.23 2.84
CA ASN A 49 17.45 -2.36 1.85
C ASN A 49 16.71 -1.22 2.54
N LYS A 50 17.21 0.02 2.37
CA LYS A 50 16.60 1.21 2.96
C LYS A 50 15.27 1.63 2.30
N TYR A 51 14.98 1.11 1.11
CA TYR A 51 13.78 1.43 0.33
C TYR A 51 12.70 0.35 0.40
N VAL A 52 12.90 -0.70 1.20
CA VAL A 52 11.94 -1.80 1.32
C VAL A 52 11.61 -2.08 2.78
N ILE A 53 10.34 -2.30 3.04
CA ILE A 53 9.84 -2.94 4.26
C ILE A 53 9.24 -4.26 3.82
N ALA A 54 9.87 -5.35 4.25
CA ALA A 54 9.41 -6.71 4.03
C ALA A 54 8.91 -7.25 5.36
N ASP A 55 7.64 -7.62 5.42
CA ASP A 55 7.01 -8.10 6.64
C ASP A 55 5.91 -9.11 6.28
N TYR A 56 5.07 -9.49 7.24
CA TYR A 56 3.93 -10.35 7.03
C TYR A 56 2.71 -9.87 7.81
N ILE A 57 1.54 -10.37 7.40
CA ILE A 57 0.32 -10.33 8.20
C ILE A 57 -0.35 -11.70 8.19
N ASN A 58 -1.16 -11.98 9.19
CA ASN A 58 -1.98 -13.20 9.22
C ASN A 58 -3.07 -13.14 8.14
N THR A 59 -3.47 -14.31 7.65
CA THR A 59 -4.50 -14.44 6.61
C THR A 59 -5.82 -13.80 7.03
N SER A 60 -6.23 -13.95 8.29
CA SER A 60 -7.45 -13.30 8.82
C SER A 60 -7.42 -11.78 8.71
N LYS A 61 -6.30 -11.14 9.06
CA LYS A 61 -6.12 -9.69 8.93
C LYS A 61 -6.14 -9.25 7.46
N TYR A 62 -5.53 -10.03 6.57
CA TYR A 62 -5.57 -9.74 5.14
C TYR A 62 -6.98 -9.83 4.56
N GLU A 63 -7.77 -10.84 4.94
CA GLU A 63 -9.16 -10.94 4.47
C GLU A 63 -10.01 -9.76 4.94
N LEU A 64 -9.79 -9.22 6.15
CA LEU A 64 -10.41 -7.96 6.58
C LEU A 64 -10.00 -6.80 5.67
N VAL A 65 -8.70 -6.60 5.45
CA VAL A 65 -8.19 -5.52 4.58
C VAL A 65 -8.76 -5.64 3.16
N LYS A 66 -8.71 -6.85 2.58
CA LYS A 66 -9.21 -7.17 1.25
C LYS A 66 -10.70 -6.92 1.12
N ASN A 67 -11.52 -7.37 2.08
CA ASN A 67 -12.96 -7.18 2.00
C ASN A 67 -13.35 -5.71 2.17
N ASN A 68 -12.69 -5.01 3.10
CA ASN A 68 -12.93 -3.61 3.35
C ASN A 68 -12.51 -2.72 2.17
N SER A 69 -11.41 -3.04 1.48
CA SER A 69 -10.93 -2.24 0.36
C SER A 69 -11.75 -2.36 -0.93
N LYS A 70 -12.49 -3.47 -1.15
CA LYS A 70 -13.27 -3.72 -2.39
C LYS A 70 -14.14 -2.54 -2.83
N ASN A 71 -14.87 -1.94 -1.90
CA ASN A 71 -15.75 -0.79 -2.17
C ASN A 71 -15.25 0.51 -1.50
N ASN A 72 -14.09 0.46 -0.85
CA ASN A 72 -13.53 1.58 -0.10
C ASN A 72 -12.05 1.78 -0.41
N ALA A 73 -11.72 1.87 -1.70
CA ALA A 73 -10.35 1.78 -2.17
C ALA A 73 -9.50 3.02 -1.85
N HIS A 74 -10.09 4.12 -1.39
CA HIS A 74 -9.44 5.42 -1.32
C HIS A 74 -9.35 5.96 0.09
N PHE A 75 -8.22 6.57 0.46
CA PHE A 75 -8.15 7.33 1.69
C PHE A 75 -7.05 8.38 1.68
N ILE A 76 -7.02 9.21 2.73
CA ILE A 76 -5.98 10.19 2.97
C ILE A 76 -5.08 9.69 4.11
N ILE A 77 -3.78 9.93 3.98
CA ILE A 77 -2.77 9.66 5.00
C ILE A 77 -2.03 10.96 5.31
N PRO A 78 -2.29 11.59 6.47
CA PRO A 78 -1.46 12.68 6.95
C PRO A 78 -0.10 12.15 7.36
N CYS A 79 0.96 12.79 6.87
CA CYS A 79 2.34 12.41 7.15
C CYS A 79 3.09 13.60 7.72
N LYS A 80 3.67 13.44 8.92
CA LYS A 80 4.51 14.47 9.51
C LYS A 80 5.78 14.66 8.67
N ASN A 81 6.15 15.92 8.45
CA ASN A 81 7.39 16.37 7.85
C ASN A 81 8.00 17.50 8.70
N GLN A 82 9.16 18.02 8.30
CA GLN A 82 9.87 19.09 9.03
C GLN A 82 9.03 20.36 9.21
N ASN A 83 8.20 20.70 8.23
CA ASN A 83 7.40 21.94 8.19
C ASN A 83 5.92 21.72 8.55
N GLY A 84 5.57 20.63 9.25
CA GLY A 84 4.19 20.31 9.62
C GLY A 84 3.73 18.97 9.05
N TYR A 85 2.62 18.97 8.31
CA TYR A 85 2.05 17.74 7.74
C TYR A 85 1.82 17.89 6.24
N ILE A 86 2.12 16.82 5.51
CA ILE A 86 1.77 16.66 4.10
C ILE A 86 0.79 15.50 3.96
N ASN A 87 -0.20 15.66 3.08
CA ASN A 87 -1.18 14.61 2.83
C ASN A 87 -0.78 13.73 1.67
N PHE A 88 -0.92 12.43 1.86
CA PHE A 88 -0.85 11.44 0.81
C PHE A 88 -2.24 10.88 0.53
N TYR A 89 -2.47 10.53 -0.72
CA TYR A 89 -3.61 9.78 -1.18
C TYR A 89 -3.23 8.32 -1.31
N SER A 90 -3.96 7.44 -0.61
CA SER A 90 -3.84 6.00 -0.79
C SER A 90 -4.95 5.46 -1.68
N GLN A 91 -4.57 4.55 -2.56
CA GLN A 91 -5.47 3.87 -3.48
C GLN A 91 -5.13 2.38 -3.55
N PHE A 92 -6.06 1.53 -3.14
CA PHE A 92 -6.04 0.13 -3.55
C PHE A 92 -6.31 0.08 -5.06
N VAL A 93 -5.31 -0.36 -5.81
CA VAL A 93 -5.42 -0.60 -7.27
C VAL A 93 -6.22 -1.88 -7.51
N ASP A 94 -6.04 -2.86 -6.62
CA ASP A 94 -6.78 -4.10 -6.49
C ASP A 94 -6.57 -4.64 -5.06
N ASP A 95 -6.95 -5.90 -4.80
CA ASP A 95 -6.84 -6.51 -3.47
C ASP A 95 -5.40 -6.75 -2.99
N LYS A 96 -4.41 -6.70 -3.89
CA LYS A 96 -3.00 -7.02 -3.60
C LYS A 96 -2.05 -5.84 -3.74
N LEU A 97 -2.49 -4.68 -4.23
CA LEU A 97 -1.62 -3.55 -4.49
C LEU A 97 -2.23 -2.23 -4.03
N VAL A 98 -1.47 -1.49 -3.22
CA VAL A 98 -1.79 -0.13 -2.80
C VAL A 98 -0.77 0.85 -3.36
N PHE A 99 -1.24 1.94 -3.92
CA PHE A 99 -0.46 3.11 -4.28
C PHE A 99 -0.62 4.21 -3.24
N ILE A 100 0.49 4.87 -2.90
CA ILE A 100 0.49 6.00 -1.99
C ILE A 100 1.24 7.14 -2.69
N THR A 101 0.51 8.23 -2.94
CA THR A 101 0.96 9.35 -3.78
C THR A 101 0.74 10.66 -3.02
N PRO A 102 1.65 11.64 -3.06
CA PRO A 102 1.36 12.96 -2.50
C PRO A 102 0.06 13.52 -3.09
N LEU A 103 -0.82 14.02 -2.23
CA LEU A 103 -2.16 14.46 -2.63
C LEU A 103 -2.09 15.61 -3.65
N GLU A 104 -1.12 16.52 -3.51
CA GLU A 104 -0.88 17.60 -4.47
C GLU A 104 -0.55 17.06 -5.87
N THR A 105 0.37 16.09 -5.95
CA THR A 105 0.74 15.44 -7.21
C THR A 105 -0.43 14.68 -7.81
N TYR A 106 -1.20 13.98 -6.98
CA TYR A 106 -2.40 13.28 -7.43
C TYR A 106 -3.47 14.23 -7.98
N ASN A 107 -3.66 15.40 -7.35
CA ASN A 107 -4.62 16.39 -7.84
C ASN A 107 -4.24 16.96 -9.21
N LYS A 108 -2.94 17.12 -9.49
CA LYS A 108 -2.43 17.61 -10.78
C LYS A 108 -2.46 16.55 -11.89
N LEU A 109 -2.10 15.30 -11.57
CA LEU A 109 -1.84 14.26 -12.58
C LEU A 109 -2.85 13.10 -12.59
N ARG A 110 -3.66 12.95 -11.53
CA ARG A 110 -4.64 11.88 -11.35
C ARG A 110 -4.02 10.51 -11.64
N SER A 111 -4.62 9.71 -12.52
CA SER A 111 -4.14 8.36 -12.88
C SER A 111 -2.74 8.32 -13.50
N LYS A 112 -2.18 9.46 -13.92
CA LYS A 112 -0.80 9.56 -14.44
C LYS A 112 0.24 9.82 -13.35
N SER A 113 -0.16 10.01 -12.09
CA SER A 113 0.78 10.27 -10.99
C SER A 113 1.61 9.03 -10.66
N VAL A 114 2.92 9.20 -10.47
CA VAL A 114 3.79 8.14 -9.97
C VAL A 114 3.59 7.99 -8.46
N PRO A 115 3.28 6.79 -7.94
CA PRO A 115 3.22 6.59 -6.50
C PRO A 115 4.61 6.77 -5.90
N TYR A 116 4.68 7.39 -4.73
CA TYR A 116 5.93 7.53 -3.98
C TYR A 116 6.23 6.25 -3.20
N VAL A 117 5.18 5.53 -2.82
CA VAL A 117 5.25 4.26 -2.12
C VAL A 117 4.23 3.30 -2.72
N THR A 118 4.61 2.02 -2.80
CA THR A 118 3.69 0.93 -3.13
C THR A 118 3.70 -0.11 -2.03
N LEU A 119 2.56 -0.72 -1.72
CA LEU A 119 2.43 -1.86 -0.80
C LEU A 119 1.82 -3.03 -1.54
N ASN A 120 2.53 -4.16 -1.55
CA ASN A 120 2.11 -5.40 -2.19
C ASN A 120 1.78 -6.47 -1.15
N PHE A 121 0.75 -7.27 -1.41
CA PHE A 121 0.37 -8.45 -0.65
C PHE A 121 0.55 -9.71 -1.51
N PHE A 122 1.28 -10.69 -0.98
CA PHE A 122 1.56 -11.98 -1.60
C PHE A 122 0.85 -13.07 -0.81
N ASP A 123 -0.19 -13.61 -1.41
CA ASP A 123 -1.17 -14.47 -0.76
C ASP A 123 -1.06 -15.94 -1.17
N GLU A 124 0.01 -16.29 -1.90
CA GLU A 124 0.33 -17.64 -2.33
C GLU A 124 0.57 -18.61 -1.14
N LEU A 125 0.87 -18.09 0.04
CA LEU A 125 1.16 -18.86 1.26
C LEU A 125 0.01 -18.84 2.29
N LYS A 126 -1.22 -18.55 1.86
CA LYS A 126 -2.42 -18.59 2.71
C LYS A 126 -2.62 -19.91 3.45
N ASN A 127 -2.25 -21.02 2.82
CA ASN A 127 -2.31 -22.36 3.43
C ASN A 127 -1.39 -22.51 4.65
N LYS A 128 -0.43 -21.60 4.82
CA LYS A 128 0.46 -21.48 5.98
C LYS A 128 0.05 -20.33 6.91
N GLU A 129 -1.18 -19.84 6.75
CA GLU A 129 -1.81 -18.76 7.51
C GLU A 129 -1.14 -17.39 7.42
N ILE A 130 -0.16 -17.22 6.53
CA ILE A 130 0.61 -15.98 6.37
C ILE A 130 0.44 -15.36 4.99
N ILE A 131 0.49 -14.02 4.96
CA ILE A 131 0.54 -13.21 3.75
C ILE A 131 1.82 -12.39 3.83
N LEU A 132 2.73 -12.60 2.88
CA LEU A 132 3.94 -11.78 2.83
C LEU A 132 3.58 -10.41 2.28
N THR A 133 4.18 -9.37 2.85
CA THR A 133 3.97 -8.00 2.42
C THR A 133 5.28 -7.36 2.01
N LYS A 134 5.20 -6.47 1.02
CA LYS A 134 6.34 -5.66 0.60
C LYS A 134 5.90 -4.25 0.31
N LEU A 135 6.31 -3.34 1.18
CA LEU A 135 6.26 -1.92 0.89
C LEU A 135 7.58 -1.51 0.22
N THR A 136 7.47 -0.85 -0.94
CA THR A 136 8.61 -0.31 -1.69
C THR A 136 8.50 1.19 -1.79
N ILE A 137 9.56 1.89 -1.37
CA ILE A 137 9.76 3.32 -1.55
C ILE A 137 10.28 3.53 -2.98
N VAL A 138 9.48 4.24 -3.78
CA VAL A 138 9.79 4.56 -5.17
C VAL A 138 10.46 5.93 -5.26
N ASN A 139 10.02 6.88 -4.42
CA ASN A 139 10.58 8.22 -4.35
C ASN A 139 11.41 8.40 -3.06
N ASN A 140 12.67 8.77 -3.21
CA ASN A 140 13.65 8.88 -2.11
C ASN A 140 13.39 10.03 -1.13
N THR A 141 12.39 10.88 -1.38
CA THR A 141 11.91 11.89 -0.41
C THR A 141 11.18 11.26 0.78
N ILE A 142 10.73 10.01 0.66
CA ILE A 142 10.12 9.25 1.75
C ILE A 142 11.19 8.48 2.50
N THR A 143 11.23 8.67 3.83
CA THR A 143 12.13 7.91 4.70
C THR A 143 11.55 6.53 5.02
N LYS A 144 12.41 5.58 5.44
CA LYS A 144 11.97 4.25 5.87
C LYS A 144 10.99 4.30 7.05
N ASP A 145 11.14 5.29 7.93
CA ASP A 145 10.24 5.49 9.07
C ASP A 145 8.86 5.98 8.63
N GLN A 146 8.80 6.95 7.71
CA GLN A 146 7.53 7.41 7.12
C GLN A 146 6.81 6.27 6.38
N ALA A 147 7.56 5.50 5.59
CA ALA A 147 7.06 4.30 4.93
C ALA A 147 6.49 3.27 5.94
N ASN A 148 7.16 3.06 7.07
CA ASN A 148 6.68 2.15 8.11
C ASN A 148 5.38 2.66 8.76
N LYS A 149 5.25 3.97 8.94
CA LYS A 149 3.99 4.58 9.39
C LYS A 149 2.87 4.35 8.37
N PHE A 150 3.14 4.51 7.07
CA PHE A 150 2.15 4.20 6.02
C PHE A 150 1.71 2.74 6.05
N TYR A 151 2.67 1.82 6.20
CA TYR A 151 2.38 0.39 6.33
C TYR A 151 1.41 0.11 7.49
N LYS A 152 1.76 0.57 8.69
CA LYS A 152 0.92 0.39 9.89
C LYS A 152 -0.43 1.08 9.77
N TYR A 153 -0.47 2.28 9.19
CA TYR A 153 -1.69 3.04 8.97
C TYR A 153 -2.66 2.28 8.06
N ILE A 154 -2.22 1.86 6.87
CA ILE A 154 -3.07 1.09 5.94
C ILE A 154 -3.60 -0.17 6.61
N LEU A 155 -2.71 -0.95 7.25
CA LEU A 155 -3.13 -2.18 7.89
C LEU A 155 -4.14 -1.95 9.02
N SER A 156 -3.93 -0.94 9.87
CA SER A 156 -4.81 -0.69 11.01
C SER A 156 -6.16 -0.13 10.55
N PHE A 157 -6.14 0.86 9.66
CA PHE A 157 -7.37 1.52 9.21
C PHE A 157 -8.31 0.61 8.44
N TYR A 158 -7.77 -0.34 7.66
CA TYR A 158 -8.57 -1.29 6.90
C TYR A 158 -8.91 -2.58 7.66
N SER A 159 -8.38 -2.82 8.87
CA SER A 159 -8.67 -4.05 9.64
C SER A 159 -9.32 -3.82 11.01
N ASP A 160 -9.30 -2.61 11.55
CA ASP A 160 -9.96 -2.27 12.80
C ASP A 160 -11.24 -1.46 12.53
N SER A 161 -12.38 -1.96 12.99
CA SER A 161 -13.68 -1.31 12.86
C SER A 161 -13.72 0.13 13.43
N ASN A 162 -12.95 0.41 14.47
CA ASN A 162 -12.88 1.75 15.09
C ASN A 162 -12.28 2.79 14.13
N TYR A 163 -11.38 2.37 13.24
CA TYR A 163 -10.76 3.23 12.23
C TYR A 163 -11.46 3.12 10.88
N PHE A 164 -11.96 1.94 10.52
CA PHE A 164 -12.54 1.69 9.20
C PHE A 164 -13.76 2.55 8.89
N GLN A 165 -14.53 2.95 9.90
CA GLN A 165 -15.65 3.88 9.73
C GLN A 165 -15.25 5.19 9.01
N TYR A 166 -14.02 5.70 9.21
CA TYR A 166 -13.54 6.92 8.57
C TYR A 166 -13.23 6.69 7.09
N ILE A 167 -12.69 5.53 6.75
CA ILE A 167 -12.50 5.12 5.34
C ILE A 167 -13.87 5.00 4.67
N LYS A 168 -14.82 4.30 5.31
CA LYS A 168 -16.17 4.13 4.75
C LYS A 168 -16.85 5.47 4.49
N LYS A 169 -16.78 6.39 5.45
CA LYS A 169 -17.29 7.74 5.30
C LYS A 169 -16.59 8.50 4.17
N PHE A 170 -15.26 8.41 4.09
CA PHE A 170 -14.51 9.07 3.01
C PHE A 170 -14.91 8.57 1.61
N ASN A 171 -15.15 7.27 1.43
CA ASN A 171 -15.48 6.69 0.11
C ASN A 171 -16.94 6.87 -0.28
N HIS A 172 -17.87 6.84 0.67
CA HIS A 172 -19.31 6.82 0.39
C HIS A 172 -20.06 8.10 0.77
N ASP A 173 -19.46 8.95 1.61
CA ASP A 173 -20.06 10.19 2.11
C ASP A 173 -19.00 11.29 2.25
N SER A 174 -18.19 11.46 1.19
CA SER A 174 -17.06 12.39 1.17
C SER A 174 -17.45 13.84 1.46
N ARG A 175 -18.68 14.25 1.09
CA ARG A 175 -19.21 15.60 1.37
C ARG A 175 -19.32 15.91 2.85
N ASN A 176 -19.60 14.91 3.68
CA ASN A 176 -19.73 15.06 5.13
C ASN A 176 -18.48 14.61 5.88
N PHE A 177 -17.42 14.19 5.18
CA PHE A 177 -16.15 13.86 5.79
C PHE A 177 -15.39 15.14 6.16
N ASN A 178 -15.34 15.47 7.46
CA ASN A 178 -14.55 16.57 7.96
C ASN A 178 -13.09 16.11 8.18
N TYR A 179 -12.19 16.61 7.34
CA TYR A 179 -10.77 16.30 7.42
C TYR A 179 -10.12 16.85 8.70
N ASP A 180 -10.49 18.05 9.15
CA ASP A 180 -9.87 18.68 10.32
C ASP A 180 -10.22 17.94 11.61
N ASP A 181 -11.48 17.49 11.74
CA ASP A 181 -11.90 16.65 12.87
C ASP A 181 -11.15 15.33 12.88
N PHE A 182 -11.06 14.68 11.71
CA PHE A 182 -10.29 13.45 11.53
C PHE A 182 -8.82 13.65 11.93
N PHE A 183 -8.19 14.69 11.39
CA PHE A 183 -6.79 15.00 11.65
C PHE A 183 -6.55 15.29 13.12
N ASN A 184 -7.35 16.15 13.75
CA ASN A 184 -7.17 16.51 15.16
C ASN A 184 -7.34 15.31 16.10
N LYS A 185 -8.25 14.40 15.78
CA LYS A 185 -8.46 13.16 16.54
C LYS A 185 -7.25 12.24 16.47
N PHE A 186 -6.66 12.09 15.28
CA PHE A 186 -5.64 11.07 15.03
C PHE A 186 -4.22 11.61 14.90
N LYS A 187 -3.97 12.92 15.01
CA LYS A 187 -2.62 13.51 14.85
C LYS A 187 -1.51 12.89 15.71
N HIS A 188 -1.87 12.27 16.82
CA HIS A 188 -0.94 11.55 17.71
C HIS A 188 -0.41 10.22 17.12
N ILE A 189 -1.10 9.64 16.13
CA ILE A 189 -0.64 8.42 15.42
C ILE A 189 0.13 8.73 14.12
N PHE A 190 0.19 10.01 13.70
CA PHE A 190 0.82 10.46 12.46
C PHE A 190 2.28 10.91 12.63
#